data_AF-A0A392W8G9-F1
#
_entry.id   AF-A0A392W8G9-F1
#
_cell.length_a   1.000
_cell.length_b   1.000
_cell.length_c   1.000
_cell.angle_alpha   90.00
_cell.angle_beta   90.00
_cell.angle_gamma   90.00
#
_symmetry.space_group_name_H-M   'P 1'
#
loop_
_entity.id
_entity.type
_entity.pdbx_description
1 polymer ?
#
loop_
_entity_poly.entity_id
_entity_poly.type
_entity_poly.pdbx_seq_one_letter_code
_entity_poly.pdbx_strand_id
1 'polypeptide(L)' 'MGMAVSQYNMTWRMDTELPQFSPPLMVAVQDYRARTTLPSYYQLYPQPADL' A
#
# COMPACT_ATOMS: atom_id res chain seq x y z
N MET A 1 -10.74 -4.53 7.18
CA MET A 1 -9.41 -4.63 6.56
C MET A 1 -9.11 -3.51 5.55
N GLY A 2 -10.06 -3.08 4.71
CA GLY A 2 -9.79 -2.11 3.62
C GLY A 2 -9.15 -0.77 4.06
N MET A 3 -9.63 -0.15 5.14
CA MET A 3 -9.06 1.12 5.63
C MET A 3 -7.62 0.97 6.12
N ALA A 4 -7.29 -0.09 6.88
CA ALA A 4 -5.94 -0.31 7.39
C ALA A 4 -4.92 -0.59 6.27
N VAL A 5 -5.33 -1.33 5.23
CA VAL A 5 -4.50 -1.59 4.05
C VAL A 5 -4.22 -0.28 3.29
N SER A 6 -5.23 0.57 3.07
CA SER A 6 -5.03 1.87 2.40
C SER A 6 -4.11 2.80 3.19
N GLN A 7 -4.33 2.92 4.50
CA GLN A 7 -3.51 3.77 5.38
C GLN A 7 -2.06 3.29 5.43
N TYR A 8 -1.84 1.98 5.57
CA TYR A 8 -0.50 1.38 5.55
C TYR A 8 0.20 1.56 4.21
N ASN A 9 -0.52 1.38 3.10
CA ASN A 9 0.06 1.54 1.75
C ASN A 9 0.41 3.00 1.46
N MET A 10 -0.40 3.95 1.93
CA MET A 10 -0.16 5.38 1.75
C MET A 10 1.04 5.85 2.56
N THR A 11 1.12 5.49 3.85
CA THR A 11 2.28 5.81 4.71
C THR A 11 3.56 5.16 4.20
N TRP A 12 3.51 3.91 3.75
CA TRP A 12 4.65 3.26 3.09
C TRP A 12 5.08 3.97 1.80
N ARG A 13 4.14 4.38 0.94
CA ARG A 13 4.47 5.08 -0.32
C ARG A 13 5.03 6.48 -0.10
N MET A 14 4.61 7.13 0.98
CA MET A 14 5.05 8.47 1.36
C MET A 14 6.27 8.43 2.30
N ASP A 15 6.80 7.25 2.61
CA ASP A 15 7.88 7.02 3.57
C ASP A 15 7.64 7.70 4.93
N THR A 16 6.38 7.74 5.37
CA THR A 16 5.99 8.34 6.65
C THR A 16 5.93 7.29 7.74
N GLU A 17 5.80 7.76 8.99
CA GLU A 17 5.58 6.87 10.12
C GLU A 17 4.38 5.95 9.86
N LEU A 18 4.61 4.66 10.11
CA LEU A 18 3.60 3.63 9.94
C LEU A 18 2.50 3.83 11.00
N PRO A 19 1.21 3.78 10.62
CA PRO A 19 0.11 3.85 11.57
C PRO A 19 0.22 2.71 12.60
N GLN A 20 0.11 3.06 13.88
CA GLN A 20 0.06 2.08 14.97
C GLN A 20 -1.25 1.28 14.88
N PHE A 21 -1.17 0.14 14.19
CA PHE A 21 -2.22 -0.86 14.19
C PHE A 21 -1.90 -1.99 15.17
N SER A 22 -2.93 -2.70 15.60
CA SER A 22 -2.77 -3.90 16.42
C SER A 22 -1.86 -4.92 15.69
N PRO A 23 -0.97 -5.64 16.40
CA PRO A 23 -0.07 -6.64 15.80
C PRO A 23 -0.73 -7.62 14.81
N PRO A 24 -1.90 -8.22 15.09
CA PRO A 24 -2.54 -9.13 14.12
C PRO A 24 -3.00 -8.43 12.84
N LEU A 25 -3.30 -7.13 12.92
CA LEU A 25 -3.78 -6.33 11.81
C LEU A 25 -2.62 -5.93 10.90
N MET A 26 -1.44 -5.61 11.46
CA MET A 26 -0.21 -5.43 10.68
C MET A 26 0.17 -6.69 9.91
N VAL A 27 0.14 -7.85 10.56
CA VAL A 27 0.43 -9.15 9.90
C VAL A 27 -0.53 -9.40 8.76
N ALA A 28 -1.83 -9.19 8.97
CA ALA A 28 -2.83 -9.38 7.92
C ALA A 28 -2.65 -8.42 6.73
N VAL A 29 -2.27 -7.17 6.99
CA VAL A 29 -1.99 -6.18 5.92
C VAL A 29 -0.74 -6.56 5.13
N GLN A 30 0.29 -7.05 5.82
CA GLN A 30 1.56 -7.43 5.19
C GLN A 30 1.42 -8.72 4.37
N ASP A 31 0.72 -9.73 4.89
CA ASP A 31 0.37 -10.95 4.16
C ASP A 31 -0.55 -10.64 2.96
N TYR A 32 -1.54 -9.77 3.13
CA TYR A 32 -2.36 -9.29 2.01
C TYR A 32 -1.52 -8.64 0.92
N ARG A 33 -0.50 -7.85 1.29
CA ARG A 33 0.39 -7.15 0.33
C ARG A 33 1.42 -8.08 -0.31
N ALA A 34 1.82 -9.14 0.38
CA ALA A 34 2.68 -10.19 -0.18
C ALA A 34 1.92 -11.03 -1.22
N ARG A 35 0.64 -11.32 -0.97
CA ARG A 35 -0.24 -12.04 -1.91
C ARG A 35 -0.74 -11.17 -3.05
N THR A 36 -1.02 -9.91 -2.75
CA THR A 36 -1.52 -8.92 -3.70
C THR A 36 -0.36 -8.01 -4.02
N THR A 37 0.39 -8.31 -5.08
CA THR A 37 1.38 -7.38 -5.63
C THR A 37 0.62 -6.12 -6.01
N LEU A 38 0.60 -5.12 -5.11
CA LEU A 38 -0.07 -3.86 -5.37
C LEU A 38 0.66 -3.23 -6.56
N PRO A 39 0.01 -3.11 -7.73
CA PRO A 39 0.68 -2.52 -8.86
C PRO A 39 1.14 -1.11 -8.46
N SER A 40 2.40 -0.81 -8.79
CA SER A 40 2.96 0.51 -8.58
C SER A 40 2.06 1.55 -9.23
N TYR A 41 2.03 2.77 -8.70
CA TYR A 41 1.20 3.85 -9.24
C TYR A 41 1.42 4.03 -10.76
N TYR A 42 2.68 3.91 -11.19
CA TYR A 42 3.09 3.94 -12.60
C TYR A 42 2.69 2.72 -13.43
N GLN A 43 2.38 1.59 -12.79
CA GLN A 43 1.83 0.39 -13.46
C GLN A 43 0.32 0.50 -13.66
N LEU A 44 -0.39 1.22 -12.77
CA LEU A 44 -1.84 1.45 -12.88
C LEU A 44 -2.18 2.64 -13.77
N TYR A 45 -1.35 3.67 -13.74
CA TYR A 45 -1.49 4.87 -14.55
C TYR A 45 -0.19 5.07 -15.33
N PRO A 46 -0.07 4.48 -16.53
CA PRO A 46 1.00 4.86 -17.44
C PRO A 46 0.84 6.35 -17.72
N GLN A 47 1.88 7.13 -17.42
CA GLN A 47 1.90 8.54 -17.79
C GLN A 47 1.78 8.62 -19.31
N PRO A 48 0.86 9.44 -19.85
CA PRO A 48 0.84 9.69 -21.28
C PRO A 48 2.23 10.19 -21.65
N ALA A 49 2.89 9.51 -22.58
CA ALA A 49 4.09 10.04 -23.19
C ALA A 49 3.71 11.41 -23.77
N ASP A 50 4.35 12.47 -23.29
CA ASP A 50 4.27 13.81 -23.89
C ASP A 50 4.48 13.64 -25.40
N LEU A 51 3.44 13.95 -26.18
CA LEU A 51 3.44 13.96 -27.64
C LEU A 51 3.89 15.33 -28.14
#